data_AF-A0A840PC08-F1
#
_entry.id   AF-A0A840PC08-F1
#
_cell.length_a   1.000
_cell.length_b   1.000
_cell.length_c   1.000
_cell.angle_alpha   90.00
_cell.angle_beta   90.00
_cell.angle_gamma   90.00
#
_symmetry.space_group_name_H-M   'P 1'
#
loop_
_entity.id
_entity.type
_entity.pdbx_description
1 polymer ?
#
loop_
_entity_poly.entity_id
_entity_poly.type
_entity_poly.pdbx_seq_one_letter_code
_entity_poly.pdbx_strand_id
1 'polypeptide(L)'
;MSDYFDELARLLREAGVPRERVDATVGDLAAYVAESGTAPEEEFGPAAAFARTLGAGAAPAESAESASEGGRWVWTADIFIDEQRLNEFGAQGWEVETVDKRGMFVSRRDAERPQRWEYRREVVGREGRRALAERLAPDGWEPCGSWVHYEYFKRPAAASVGPAAEITAPPPAPAARMFLSRRFYALAAALFAVIAAVVAGVGVVLTAVTPIKGAHFWTGAAIGALAALGALWLMLRRLR
;
A
#
# COMPACT_ATOMS: atom_id res chain seq x y z
N MET A 1 16.26 -29.74 -7.17
CA MET A 1 16.09 -28.66 -6.19
C MET A 1 17.14 -28.87 -5.13
N SER A 2 17.83 -27.80 -4.70
CA SER A 2 18.86 -27.90 -3.66
C SER A 2 18.22 -28.06 -2.28
N ASP A 3 18.95 -28.66 -1.34
CA ASP A 3 18.53 -28.86 0.06
C ASP A 3 18.02 -27.56 0.71
N TYR A 4 18.58 -26.41 0.33
CA TYR A 4 18.14 -25.08 0.78
C TYR A 4 16.68 -24.77 0.43
N PHE A 5 16.28 -25.01 -0.82
CA PHE A 5 14.95 -24.67 -1.31
C PHE A 5 13.88 -25.64 -0.81
N ASP A 6 14.25 -26.90 -0.58
CA ASP A 6 13.38 -27.89 0.06
C ASP A 6 13.09 -27.52 1.52
N GLU A 7 14.13 -27.09 2.24
CA GLU A 7 14.02 -26.58 3.60
C GLU A 7 13.21 -25.28 3.67
N LEU A 8 13.44 -24.34 2.75
CA LEU A 8 12.65 -23.12 2.64
C LEU A 8 11.17 -23.43 2.37
N ALA A 9 10.88 -24.36 1.46
CA ALA A 9 9.51 -24.79 1.15
C ALA A 9 8.83 -25.45 2.36
N ARG A 10 9.57 -26.23 3.15
CA ARG A 10 9.07 -26.82 4.40
C ARG A 10 8.71 -25.74 5.41
N LEU A 11 9.62 -24.80 5.67
CA LEU A 11 9.44 -23.72 6.65
C LEU A 11 8.28 -22.78 6.27
N LEU A 12 8.11 -22.47 4.98
CA LEU A 12 6.99 -21.64 4.51
C LEU A 12 5.64 -22.36 4.66
N ARG A 13 5.59 -23.68 4.43
CA ARG A 13 4.37 -24.48 4.69
C ARG A 13 4.04 -24.55 6.18
N GLU A 14 5.05 -24.72 7.03
CA GLU A 14 4.89 -24.69 8.50
C GLU A 14 4.42 -23.32 8.99
N ALA A 15 4.81 -22.24 8.30
CA ALA A 15 4.35 -20.89 8.54
C ALA A 15 2.96 -20.57 7.95
N GLY A 16 2.25 -21.56 7.38
CA GLY A 16 0.89 -21.42 6.87
C GLY A 16 0.77 -20.80 5.47
N VAL A 17 1.86 -20.73 4.71
CA VAL A 17 1.81 -20.18 3.34
C VAL A 17 1.13 -21.19 2.39
N PRO A 18 0.15 -20.77 1.56
CA PRO A 18 -0.53 -21.66 0.63
C PRO A 18 0.44 -22.37 -0.32
N ARG A 19 0.20 -23.65 -0.58
CA ARG A 19 1.11 -24.53 -1.33
C ARG A 19 1.44 -23.98 -2.72
N GLU A 20 0.45 -23.48 -3.46
CA GLU A 20 0.69 -22.92 -4.80
C GLU A 20 1.61 -21.69 -4.77
N ARG A 21 1.56 -20.92 -3.67
CA ARG A 21 2.43 -19.76 -3.47
C ARG A 21 3.84 -20.18 -3.06
N VAL A 22 3.98 -21.21 -2.23
CA VAL A 22 5.28 -21.80 -1.90
C VAL A 22 5.96 -22.30 -3.16
N ASP A 23 5.25 -23.08 -3.98
CA ASP A 23 5.79 -23.67 -5.21
C ASP A 23 6.22 -22.59 -6.21
N ALA A 24 5.41 -21.54 -6.41
CA ALA A 24 5.75 -20.41 -7.27
C ALA A 24 6.96 -19.62 -6.76
N THR A 25 7.00 -19.33 -5.45
CA THR A 25 8.07 -18.51 -4.85
C THR A 25 9.40 -19.26 -4.88
N VAL A 26 9.39 -20.55 -4.56
CA VAL A 26 10.59 -21.39 -4.62
C VAL A 26 11.06 -21.57 -6.07
N GLY A 27 10.14 -21.69 -7.02
CA GLY A 27 10.45 -21.73 -8.45
C GLY A 27 11.17 -20.47 -8.94
N ASP A 28 10.65 -19.29 -8.62
CA ASP A 28 11.22 -18.01 -9.02
C ASP A 28 12.62 -17.79 -8.41
N LEU A 29 12.81 -18.14 -7.15
CA LEU A 29 14.10 -18.00 -6.46
C LEU A 29 15.15 -19.01 -6.97
N ALA A 30 14.73 -20.24 -7.29
CA ALA A 30 15.61 -21.23 -7.89
C ALA A 30 16.04 -20.82 -9.30
N ALA A 31 15.15 -20.20 -10.08
CA ALA A 31 15.47 -19.66 -11.40
C ALA A 31 16.47 -18.49 -11.28
N TYR A 32 16.24 -17.56 -10.35
CA TYR A 32 17.17 -16.45 -10.10
C TYR A 32 18.57 -16.93 -9.72
N VAL A 33 18.69 -17.92 -8.83
CA VAL A 33 19.98 -18.48 -8.44
C VAL A 33 20.68 -19.19 -9.60
N ALA A 34 19.92 -19.89 -10.44
CA ALA A 34 20.47 -20.53 -11.64
C ALA A 34 21.01 -19.49 -12.64
N GLU A 35 20.41 -18.30 -12.72
CA GLU A 35 20.87 -17.19 -13.54
C GLU A 35 22.04 -16.42 -12.91
N SER A 36 22.06 -16.24 -11.59
CA SER A 36 23.12 -15.50 -10.88
C SER A 36 24.40 -16.33 -10.69
N GLY A 37 24.27 -17.65 -10.63
CA GLY A 37 25.39 -18.57 -10.39
C GLY A 37 25.95 -18.52 -8.96
N THR A 38 25.26 -17.85 -8.02
CA THR A 38 25.66 -17.73 -6.61
C THR A 38 25.04 -18.83 -5.75
N ALA A 39 25.64 -19.18 -4.61
CA ALA A 39 25.02 -20.14 -3.70
C ALA A 39 23.79 -19.51 -3.01
N PRO A 40 22.65 -20.22 -2.84
CA PRO A 40 21.46 -19.67 -2.20
C PRO A 40 21.71 -19.11 -0.79
N GLU A 41 22.57 -19.77 -0.02
CA GLU A 41 22.95 -19.34 1.34
C GLU A 41 23.80 -18.06 1.34
N GLU A 42 24.60 -17.82 0.29
CA GLU A 42 25.38 -16.59 0.15
C GLU A 42 24.48 -15.41 -0.26
N GLU A 43 23.50 -15.67 -1.12
CA GLU A 43 22.57 -14.66 -1.64
C GLU A 43 21.48 -14.27 -0.62
N PHE A 44 20.90 -15.26 0.05
CA PHE A 44 19.70 -15.09 0.88
C PHE A 44 19.95 -15.31 2.38
N GLY A 45 21.14 -15.78 2.76
CA GLY A 45 21.44 -16.19 4.12
C GLY A 45 20.71 -17.50 4.51
N PRO A 46 20.66 -17.85 5.81
CA PRO A 46 20.08 -19.11 6.26
C PRO A 46 18.58 -19.23 5.95
N ALA A 47 18.15 -20.40 5.45
CA ALA A 47 16.76 -20.66 5.02
C ALA A 47 15.72 -20.33 6.12
N ALA A 48 16.02 -20.65 7.38
CA ALA A 48 15.16 -20.32 8.52
C ALA A 48 14.99 -18.80 8.76
N ALA A 49 16.05 -18.02 8.55
CA ALA A 49 15.98 -16.57 8.67
C ALA A 49 15.19 -15.97 7.49
N PHE A 50 15.45 -16.46 6.29
CA PHE A 50 14.78 -16.01 5.07
C PHE A 50 13.29 -16.38 5.04
N ALA A 51 12.94 -17.59 5.50
CA ALA A 51 11.56 -18.04 5.65
C ALA A 51 10.75 -17.16 6.61
N ARG A 52 11.35 -16.66 7.71
CA ARG A 52 10.67 -15.72 8.62
C ARG A 52 10.38 -14.38 7.93
N THR A 53 11.31 -13.88 7.12
CA THR A 53 11.11 -12.65 6.35
C THR A 53 9.98 -12.80 5.32
N LEU A 54 9.96 -13.93 4.61
CA LEU A 54 8.92 -14.25 3.63
C LEU A 54 7.57 -14.56 4.29
N GLY A 55 7.57 -15.29 5.41
CA GLY A 55 6.40 -15.65 6.22
C GLY A 55 5.75 -14.46 6.92
N ALA A 56 6.53 -13.48 7.39
CA ALA A 56 6.00 -12.23 7.95
C ALA A 56 5.24 -11.39 6.91
N GLY A 57 5.56 -11.56 5.61
CA GLY A 57 4.80 -10.99 4.50
C GLY A 57 3.65 -11.88 4.00
N ALA A 58 3.57 -13.14 4.48
CA ALA A 58 2.67 -14.18 4.01
C ALA A 58 1.80 -14.79 5.11
N ALA A 59 1.71 -14.16 6.29
CA ALA A 59 0.55 -14.32 7.16
C ALA A 59 -0.69 -14.15 6.26
N PRO A 60 -1.56 -15.15 6.18
CA PRO A 60 -2.74 -15.02 5.34
C PRO A 60 -3.49 -13.76 5.77
N ALA A 61 -4.00 -13.03 4.78
CA ALA A 61 -5.13 -12.14 4.99
C ALA A 61 -6.33 -13.03 5.35
N GLU A 62 -6.27 -13.65 6.53
CA GLU A 62 -7.34 -14.38 7.14
C GLU A 62 -8.38 -13.34 7.56
N SER A 63 -9.55 -13.51 6.95
CA SER A 63 -10.82 -12.93 7.33
C SER A 63 -10.96 -11.43 7.02
N ALA A 64 -11.64 -11.17 5.91
CA ALA A 64 -12.42 -9.94 5.70
C ALA A 64 -13.53 -9.75 6.77
N GLU A 65 -13.64 -10.66 7.74
CA GLU A 65 -14.46 -10.56 8.95
C GLU A 65 -13.69 -10.09 10.20
N SER A 66 -12.35 -10.16 10.23
CA SER A 66 -11.54 -9.79 11.42
C SER A 66 -10.90 -8.40 11.35
N ALA A 67 -11.08 -7.66 10.25
CA ALA A 67 -10.47 -6.35 10.03
C ALA A 67 -10.92 -5.25 11.00
N SER A 68 -11.89 -5.55 11.88
CA SER A 68 -12.33 -4.70 12.98
C SER A 68 -12.40 -5.43 14.32
N GLU A 69 -12.05 -6.72 14.37
CA GLU A 69 -11.96 -7.48 15.62
C GLU A 69 -10.78 -6.92 16.44
N GLY A 70 -11.09 -6.10 17.44
CA GLY A 70 -10.09 -5.41 18.27
C GLY A 70 -9.97 -3.91 18.04
N GLY A 71 -10.89 -3.30 17.28
CA GLY A 71 -10.96 -1.84 17.14
C GLY A 71 -9.81 -1.22 16.35
N ARG A 72 -9.03 -2.01 15.60
CA ARG A 72 -7.96 -1.54 14.71
C ARG A 72 -8.37 -1.77 13.26
N TRP A 73 -8.16 -0.78 12.39
CA TRP A 73 -8.54 -0.80 10.98
C TRP A 73 -7.46 -0.13 10.12
N VAL A 74 -7.06 -0.79 9.03
CA VAL A 74 -6.00 -0.29 8.13
C VAL A 74 -6.60 0.01 6.75
N TRP A 75 -6.42 1.24 6.28
CA TRP A 75 -7.03 1.71 5.04
C TRP A 75 -6.19 2.78 4.35
N THR A 76 -6.53 3.13 3.12
CA THR A 76 -5.90 4.21 2.38
C THR A 76 -6.91 4.95 1.51
N ALA A 77 -6.56 6.17 1.13
CA ALA A 77 -7.32 6.99 0.21
C ALA A 77 -6.37 7.70 -0.74
N ASP A 78 -6.87 8.06 -1.93
CA ASP A 78 -6.07 8.91 -2.80
C ASP A 78 -5.94 10.34 -2.26
N ILE A 79 -4.92 11.02 -2.79
CA ILE A 79 -4.52 12.39 -2.46
C ILE A 79 -5.63 13.45 -2.60
N PHE A 80 -6.69 13.18 -3.36
CA PHE A 80 -7.77 14.14 -3.61
C PHE A 80 -8.87 14.07 -2.55
N ILE A 81 -8.96 12.96 -1.81
CA ILE A 81 -10.02 12.72 -0.83
C ILE A 81 -9.51 12.21 0.52
N ASP A 82 -8.22 12.00 0.69
CA ASP A 82 -7.60 11.52 1.94
C ASP A 82 -7.97 12.38 3.16
N GLU A 83 -7.78 13.70 3.10
CA GLU A 83 -8.12 14.61 4.19
C GLU A 83 -9.62 14.61 4.52
N GLN A 84 -10.47 14.53 3.48
CA GLN A 84 -11.92 14.41 3.66
C GLN A 84 -12.29 13.11 4.38
N ARG A 85 -11.73 11.98 3.93
CA ARG A 85 -11.99 10.66 4.52
C ARG A 85 -11.43 10.57 5.94
N LEU A 86 -10.25 11.13 6.18
CA LEU A 86 -9.66 11.21 7.52
C LEU A 86 -10.61 11.93 8.48
N ASN A 87 -11.10 13.11 8.13
CA ASN A 87 -12.06 13.85 8.97
C ASN A 87 -13.42 13.16 9.11
N GLU A 88 -13.91 12.51 8.06
CA GLU A 88 -15.14 11.72 8.11
C GLU A 88 -15.02 10.55 9.12
N PHE A 89 -13.93 9.78 9.07
CA PHE A 89 -13.71 8.67 9.99
C PHE A 89 -13.29 9.16 11.40
N GLY A 90 -12.58 10.28 11.48
CA GLY A 90 -12.30 10.98 12.74
C GLY A 90 -13.55 11.38 13.49
N ALA A 91 -14.55 11.92 12.79
CA ALA A 91 -15.85 12.23 13.36
C ALA A 91 -16.63 11.00 13.86
N GLN A 92 -16.27 9.80 13.37
CA GLN A 92 -16.84 8.51 13.79
C GLN A 92 -16.04 7.82 14.90
N GLY A 93 -14.97 8.46 15.37
CA GLY A 93 -14.17 7.98 16.49
C GLY A 93 -12.90 7.24 16.11
N TRP A 94 -12.52 7.21 14.83
CA TRP A 94 -11.29 6.58 14.38
C TRP A 94 -10.11 7.52 14.55
N GLU A 95 -9.21 7.14 15.44
CA GLU A 95 -7.90 7.76 15.64
C GLU A 95 -6.87 7.15 14.68
N VAL A 96 -6.13 7.95 13.92
CA VAL A 96 -4.95 7.47 13.19
C VAL A 96 -3.76 7.44 14.15
N GLU A 97 -3.24 6.24 14.40
CA GLU A 97 -2.04 6.04 15.23
C GLU A 97 -0.78 6.29 14.42
N THR A 98 -0.74 5.79 13.19
CA THR A 98 0.42 5.94 12.31
C THR A 98 0.03 5.86 10.84
N VAL A 99 0.89 6.41 9.98
CA VAL A 99 0.88 6.20 8.54
C VAL A 99 2.07 5.31 8.19
N ASP A 100 1.81 4.15 7.60
CA ASP A 100 2.87 3.21 7.25
C ASP A 100 3.68 3.69 6.03
N LYS A 101 4.79 2.99 5.74
CA LYS A 101 5.67 3.33 4.60
C LYS A 101 4.98 3.19 3.23
N ARG A 102 3.85 2.47 3.15
CA ARG A 102 3.06 2.27 1.92
C ARG A 102 1.98 3.35 1.76
N GLY A 103 1.79 4.23 2.75
CA GLY A 103 0.74 5.24 2.74
C GLY A 103 -0.60 4.70 3.25
N MET A 104 -0.58 3.64 4.06
CA MET A 104 -1.76 3.11 4.73
C MET A 104 -1.93 3.81 6.09
N PHE A 105 -3.13 4.29 6.35
CA PHE A 105 -3.56 4.80 7.65
C PHE A 105 -3.88 3.62 8.56
N VAL A 106 -3.15 3.52 9.66
CA VAL A 106 -3.43 2.56 10.73
C VAL A 106 -4.29 3.28 11.76
N SER A 107 -5.58 2.97 11.76
CA SER A 107 -6.56 3.59 12.64
C SER A 107 -6.97 2.68 13.78
N ARG A 108 -7.29 3.27 14.94
CA ARG A 108 -7.85 2.60 16.10
C ARG A 108 -9.06 3.37 16.60
N ARG A 109 -10.07 2.67 17.11
CA ARG A 109 -11.19 3.26 17.83
C ARG A 109 -11.23 2.70 19.24
N ASP A 110 -11.25 3.61 20.22
CA ASP A 110 -11.47 3.25 21.61
C ASP A 110 -12.88 2.68 21.77
N ALA A 111 -12.97 1.51 22.41
CA ALA A 111 -14.22 0.80 22.61
C ALA A 111 -15.02 1.34 23.80
N GLU A 112 -14.34 1.93 24.79
CA GLU A 112 -14.95 2.44 26.02
C GLU A 112 -15.32 3.91 25.88
N ARG A 113 -14.43 4.71 25.28
CA ARG A 113 -14.62 6.17 25.15
C ARG A 113 -14.25 6.67 23.76
N PRO A 114 -15.05 6.36 22.72
CA PRO A 114 -14.80 6.85 21.37
C PRO A 114 -14.88 8.39 21.34
N GLN A 115 -13.80 9.03 20.91
CA GLN A 115 -13.70 10.48 20.78
C GLN A 115 -13.56 10.90 19.32
N ARG A 116 -14.12 12.05 18.98
CA ARG A 116 -13.95 12.66 17.65
C ARG A 116 -12.54 13.19 17.46
N TRP A 117 -12.04 13.02 16.24
CA TRP A 117 -10.73 13.50 15.80
C TRP A 117 -10.86 14.41 14.58
N GLU A 118 -10.04 15.44 14.57
CA GLU A 118 -9.82 16.30 13.40
C GLU A 118 -8.47 15.98 12.80
N TYR A 119 -8.40 16.03 11.47
CA TYR A 119 -7.18 15.73 10.72
C TYR A 119 -6.87 16.84 9.74
N ARG A 120 -5.57 17.04 9.52
CA ARG A 120 -5.06 18.00 8.56
C ARG A 120 -3.86 17.41 7.87
N ARG A 121 -3.77 17.61 6.56
CA ARG A 121 -2.60 17.23 5.77
C ARG A 121 -1.84 18.47 5.34
N GLU A 122 -0.52 18.42 5.49
CA GLU A 122 0.37 19.51 5.13
C GLU A 122 1.48 19.03 4.21
N VAL A 123 1.92 19.90 3.30
CA VAL A 123 3.05 19.62 2.42
C VAL A 123 4.35 20.01 3.12
N VAL A 124 5.27 19.06 3.21
CA VAL A 124 6.60 19.28 3.76
C VAL A 124 7.42 20.11 2.77
N GLY A 125 7.53 21.40 3.05
CA GLY A 125 8.39 22.34 2.31
C GLY A 125 9.86 22.30 2.75
N ARG A 126 10.61 23.32 2.35
CA ARG A 126 12.05 23.44 2.66
C ARG A 126 12.37 23.53 4.15
N GLU A 127 11.44 24.05 4.94
CA GLU A 127 11.55 24.20 6.41
C GLU A 127 11.60 22.83 7.12
N GLY A 128 11.12 21.77 6.45
CA GLY A 128 11.10 20.42 6.99
C GLY A 128 9.96 20.17 7.98
N ARG A 129 9.82 18.90 8.39
CA ARG A 129 8.71 18.40 9.23
C ARG A 129 8.71 19.00 10.63
N ARG A 130 9.89 19.22 11.21
CA ARG A 130 10.01 19.73 12.59
C ARG A 130 9.47 21.15 12.70
N ALA A 131 9.87 22.05 11.81
CA ALA A 131 9.37 23.42 11.78
C ALA A 131 7.85 23.47 11.53
N LEU A 132 7.34 22.58 10.68
CA LEU A 132 5.92 22.41 10.44
C LEU A 132 5.16 21.98 11.71
N ALA A 133 5.68 21.01 12.46
CA ALA A 133 5.09 20.58 13.72
C ALA A 133 5.14 21.67 14.80
N GLU A 134 6.27 22.37 14.93
CA GLU A 134 6.41 23.49 15.89
C GLU A 134 5.43 24.64 15.58
N ARG A 135 5.14 24.89 14.31
CA ARG A 135 4.15 25.90 13.90
C ARG A 135 2.71 25.52 14.25
N LEU A 136 2.38 24.23 14.21
CA LEU A 136 1.01 23.74 14.41
C LEU A 136 0.73 23.31 15.86
N ALA A 137 1.76 23.05 16.66
CA ALA A 137 1.64 22.69 18.07
C ALA A 137 0.82 23.68 18.92
N PRO A 138 0.90 25.02 18.74
CA PRO A 138 0.08 25.97 19.52
C PRO A 138 -1.43 25.79 19.34
N ASP A 139 -1.86 25.27 18.19
CA ASP A 139 -3.27 24.99 17.87
C ASP A 139 -3.70 23.58 18.33
N GLY A 140 -2.82 22.83 19.01
CA GLY A 140 -3.07 21.49 19.52
C GLY A 140 -2.97 20.38 18.47
N TRP A 141 -2.31 20.65 17.34
CA TRP A 141 -2.06 19.63 16.31
C TRP A 141 -0.82 18.81 16.63
N GLU A 142 -0.96 17.50 16.52
CA GLU A 142 0.11 16.53 16.75
C GLU A 142 0.37 15.72 15.48
N PRO A 143 1.64 15.47 15.10
CA PRO A 143 1.94 14.64 13.93
C PRO A 143 1.52 13.19 14.17
N CYS A 144 0.83 12.60 13.19
CA CYS A 144 0.37 11.20 13.23
C CYS A 144 0.96 10.33 12.13
N GLY A 145 1.86 10.87 11.31
CA GLY A 145 2.61 10.09 10.33
C GLY A 145 2.90 10.89 9.07
N SER A 146 3.75 10.33 8.21
CA SER A 146 4.19 10.98 7.00
C SER A 146 4.22 10.02 5.83
N TRP A 147 3.93 10.52 4.64
CA TRP A 147 4.01 9.75 3.41
C TRP A 147 4.48 10.64 2.25
N VAL A 148 5.59 10.26 1.63
CA VAL A 148 6.24 11.02 0.55
C VAL A 148 6.57 12.45 1.02
N HIS A 149 5.83 13.46 0.53
CA HIS A 149 6.00 14.88 0.86
C HIS A 149 4.89 15.39 1.77
N TYR A 150 4.02 14.52 2.29
CA TYR A 150 2.93 14.89 3.17
C TYR A 150 3.24 14.52 4.62
N GLU A 151 2.90 15.42 5.51
CA GLU A 151 2.81 15.19 6.95
C GLU A 151 1.34 15.27 7.35
N TYR A 152 0.88 14.28 8.13
CA TYR A 152 -0.48 14.24 8.64
C TYR A 152 -0.47 14.64 10.10
N PHE A 153 -1.42 15.50 10.46
CA PHE A 153 -1.64 15.97 11.81
C PHE A 153 -3.01 15.53 12.27
N LYS A 154 -3.11 15.25 13.57
CA LYS A 154 -4.37 14.96 14.26
C LYS A 154 -4.54 15.87 15.46
N ARG A 155 -5.79 16.07 15.86
CA ARG A 155 -6.15 16.78 17.08
C ARG A 155 -7.42 16.17 17.67
N PRO A 156 -7.49 15.92 18.99
CA PRO A 156 -8.74 15.54 19.62
C PRO A 156 -9.75 16.68 19.45
N ALA A 157 -10.94 16.39 18.93
CA ALA A 157 -11.99 17.41 18.83
C ALA A 157 -12.37 17.94 20.22
N ALA A 158 -12.12 17.19 21.30
CA ALA A 158 -12.28 17.67 22.67
C ALA A 158 -11.46 18.95 22.96
N ALA A 159 -10.31 19.14 22.31
CA ALA A 159 -9.52 20.36 22.41
C ALA A 159 -10.23 21.58 21.79
N SER A 160 -11.19 21.36 20.90
CA SER A 160 -11.94 22.42 20.19
C SER A 160 -13.39 22.58 20.66
N VAL A 161 -14.09 21.47 20.96
CA VAL A 161 -15.52 21.45 21.31
C VAL A 161 -15.82 20.87 22.70
N GLY A 162 -14.80 20.49 23.49
CA GLY A 162 -14.96 19.99 24.86
C GLY A 162 -15.63 18.61 24.95
N PRO A 163 -16.41 18.32 26.01
CA PRO A 163 -17.03 17.01 26.26
C PRO A 163 -17.99 16.53 25.15
N ALA A 164 -18.47 17.46 24.30
CA ALA A 164 -19.32 17.14 23.15
C ALA A 164 -18.60 16.35 22.04
N ALA A 165 -17.29 16.13 22.16
CA ALA A 165 -16.51 15.29 21.27
C ALA A 165 -16.67 13.78 21.53
N GLU A 166 -17.23 13.37 22.67
CA GLU A 166 -17.47 11.96 22.98
C GLU A 166 -18.66 11.42 22.18
N ILE A 167 -18.50 10.25 21.58
CA ILE A 167 -19.47 9.66 20.66
C ILE A 167 -20.35 8.65 21.39
N THR A 168 -21.63 8.95 21.55
CA THR A 168 -22.56 8.07 22.27
C THR A 168 -22.90 6.78 21.52
N ALA A 169 -22.93 6.81 20.18
CA ALA A 169 -23.25 5.65 19.35
C ALA A 169 -22.42 5.69 18.05
N PRO A 170 -21.21 5.09 18.04
CA PRO A 170 -20.36 5.11 16.85
C PRO A 170 -20.92 4.17 15.76
N PRO A 171 -20.83 4.53 14.47
CA PRO A 171 -21.24 3.66 13.38
C PRO A 171 -20.36 2.40 13.28
N PRO A 172 -20.83 1.33 12.61
CA PRO A 172 -20.03 0.13 12.42
C PRO A 172 -18.73 0.43 11.68
N ALA A 173 -17.71 -0.41 11.89
CA ALA A 173 -16.43 -0.23 11.22
C ALA A 173 -16.58 -0.33 9.70
N PRO A 174 -15.91 0.53 8.92
CA PRO A 174 -15.95 0.43 7.47
C PRO A 174 -15.32 -0.89 7.01
N ALA A 175 -16.03 -1.62 6.14
CA ALA A 175 -15.50 -2.84 5.53
C ALA A 175 -14.44 -2.54 4.44
N ALA A 176 -14.57 -1.40 3.76
CA ALA A 176 -13.66 -1.01 2.69
C ALA A 176 -12.31 -0.56 3.25
N ARG A 177 -11.21 -0.92 2.57
CA ARG A 177 -9.84 -0.49 2.92
C ARG A 177 -9.22 0.50 1.93
N MET A 178 -9.91 0.78 0.83
CA MET A 178 -9.44 1.70 -0.21
C MET A 178 -10.54 2.65 -0.66
N PHE A 179 -10.20 3.93 -0.72
CA PHE A 179 -11.11 4.96 -1.22
C PHE A 179 -10.42 5.71 -2.37
N LEU A 180 -10.86 5.43 -3.58
CA LEU A 180 -10.38 6.10 -4.80
C LEU A 180 -11.51 6.94 -5.40
N SER A 181 -11.15 8.17 -5.76
CA SER A 181 -11.99 9.21 -6.31
C SER A 181 -12.03 9.13 -7.83
N ARG A 182 -13.08 9.71 -8.43
CA ARG A 182 -13.18 9.84 -9.89
C ARG A 182 -12.00 10.61 -10.49
N ARG A 183 -11.44 11.57 -9.74
CA ARG A 183 -10.28 12.36 -10.17
C ARG A 183 -9.02 11.50 -10.28
N PHE A 184 -8.82 10.59 -9.33
CA PHE A 184 -7.74 9.61 -9.41
C PHE A 184 -7.87 8.74 -10.66
N TYR A 185 -9.05 8.20 -10.94
CA TYR A 185 -9.28 7.41 -12.15
C TYR A 185 -9.07 8.21 -13.44
N ALA A 186 -9.51 9.48 -13.48
CA ALA A 186 -9.30 10.36 -14.62
C ALA A 186 -7.80 10.66 -14.84
N LEU A 187 -7.06 10.96 -13.77
CA LEU A 187 -5.62 11.17 -13.84
C LEU A 187 -4.89 9.92 -14.32
N ALA A 188 -5.23 8.75 -13.77
CA ALA A 188 -4.66 7.48 -14.18
C ALA A 188 -4.95 7.22 -15.66
N ALA A 189 -6.19 7.40 -16.11
CA ALA A 189 -6.55 7.24 -17.52
C ALA A 189 -5.79 8.20 -18.44
N ALA A 190 -5.64 9.47 -18.04
CA ALA A 190 -4.87 10.46 -18.79
C ALA A 190 -3.39 10.08 -18.88
N LEU A 191 -2.80 9.64 -17.76
CA LEU A 191 -1.40 9.17 -17.73
C LEU A 191 -1.21 7.94 -18.63
N PHE A 192 -2.11 6.96 -18.57
CA PHE A 192 -2.09 5.80 -19.45
C PHE A 192 -2.21 6.20 -20.92
N ALA A 193 -3.07 7.17 -21.25
CA ALA A 193 -3.19 7.68 -22.62
C ALA A 193 -1.89 8.35 -23.10
N VAL A 194 -1.23 9.15 -22.24
CA VAL A 194 0.07 9.75 -22.57
C VAL A 194 1.14 8.68 -22.77
N ILE A 195 1.23 7.69 -21.88
CA ILE A 195 2.17 6.58 -22.02
C ILE A 195 1.90 5.81 -23.33
N ALA A 196 0.64 5.52 -23.64
CA ALA A 196 0.26 4.84 -24.88
C ALA A 196 0.65 5.67 -26.11
N ALA A 197 0.45 6.99 -26.08
CA ALA A 197 0.86 7.89 -27.15
C ALA A 197 2.39 7.93 -27.33
N VAL A 198 3.15 7.95 -26.23
CA VAL A 198 4.62 7.89 -26.27
C VAL A 198 5.10 6.56 -26.84
N VAL A 199 4.55 5.43 -26.38
CA VAL A 199 4.88 4.10 -26.90
C VAL A 199 4.54 4.00 -28.39
N ALA A 200 3.39 4.51 -28.80
CA ALA A 200 3.00 4.54 -30.22
C ALA A 200 3.95 5.41 -31.05
N GLY A 201 4.29 6.60 -30.58
CA GLY A 201 5.23 7.51 -31.25
C GLY A 201 6.62 6.89 -31.40
N VAL A 202 7.15 6.28 -30.34
CA VAL A 202 8.42 5.52 -30.38
C VAL A 202 8.33 4.38 -31.39
N GLY A 203 7.21 3.65 -31.42
CA GLY A 203 6.97 2.60 -32.42
C GLY A 203 7.02 3.10 -33.85
N VAL A 204 6.36 4.23 -34.14
CA VAL A 204 6.37 4.85 -35.47
C VAL A 204 7.80 5.25 -35.86
N VAL A 205 8.56 5.89 -34.98
CA VAL A 205 9.95 6.26 -35.24
C VAL A 205 10.82 5.02 -35.47
N LEU A 206 10.71 4.00 -34.63
CA LEU A 206 11.51 2.78 -34.76
C LEU A 206 11.22 2.04 -36.08
N THR A 207 9.95 1.97 -36.50
CA THR A 207 9.57 1.35 -37.78
C THR A 207 10.04 2.14 -38.99
N ALA A 208 10.24 3.46 -38.87
CA ALA A 208 10.73 4.30 -39.95
C ALA A 208 12.27 4.26 -40.09
N VAL A 209 13.00 4.06 -38.99
CA VAL A 209 14.47 4.23 -38.94
C VAL A 209 15.23 2.89 -38.84
N THR A 210 14.55 1.79 -38.54
CA THR A 210 15.19 0.47 -38.36
C THR A 210 14.55 -0.60 -39.24
N PRO A 211 15.29 -1.65 -39.64
CA PRO A 211 14.75 -2.81 -40.36
C PRO A 211 13.89 -3.73 -39.47
N ILE A 212 13.57 -3.32 -38.23
CA ILE A 212 12.67 -4.06 -37.34
C ILE A 212 11.28 -4.02 -37.97
N LYS A 213 10.79 -5.18 -38.44
CA LYS A 213 9.41 -5.31 -38.92
C LYS A 213 8.48 -4.86 -37.79
N GLY A 214 7.68 -3.82 -38.02
CA GLY A 214 6.84 -3.19 -36.98
C GLY A 214 5.95 -4.15 -36.19
N ALA A 215 5.61 -5.31 -36.77
CA ALA A 215 4.93 -6.40 -36.07
C ALA A 215 5.61 -6.84 -34.75
N HIS A 216 6.94 -6.88 -34.68
CA HIS A 216 7.64 -7.33 -33.45
C HIS A 216 7.51 -6.31 -32.30
N PHE A 217 7.56 -5.02 -32.61
CA PHE A 217 7.39 -3.95 -31.63
C PHE A 217 5.97 -3.95 -31.05
N TRP A 218 4.95 -3.98 -31.92
CA TRP A 218 3.56 -3.96 -31.48
C TRP A 218 3.18 -5.22 -30.68
N THR A 219 3.76 -6.37 -31.00
CA THR A 219 3.56 -7.61 -30.22
C THR A 219 4.14 -7.47 -28.81
N GLY A 220 5.36 -6.94 -28.67
CA GLY A 220 5.97 -6.67 -27.36
C GLY A 220 5.17 -5.65 -26.54
N ALA A 221 4.70 -4.58 -27.18
CA ALA A 221 3.87 -3.56 -26.53
C ALA A 221 2.53 -4.12 -26.03
N ALA A 222 1.87 -4.99 -26.82
CA ALA A 222 0.63 -5.65 -26.43
C ALA A 222 0.83 -6.58 -25.22
N ILE A 223 1.91 -7.38 -25.22
CA ILE A 223 2.26 -8.26 -24.10
C ILE A 223 2.53 -7.43 -22.83
N GLY A 224 3.30 -6.35 -22.95
CA GLY A 224 3.57 -5.44 -21.82
C GLY A 224 2.30 -4.80 -21.26
N ALA A 225 1.39 -4.36 -22.12
CA ALA A 225 0.10 -3.79 -21.70
C ALA A 225 -0.78 -4.82 -20.95
N LEU A 226 -0.85 -6.05 -21.45
CA LEU A 226 -1.60 -7.13 -20.81
C LEU A 226 -1.00 -7.54 -19.46
N ALA A 227 0.34 -7.60 -19.36
CA ALA A 227 1.03 -7.86 -18.10
C ALA A 227 0.76 -6.75 -17.06
N ALA A 228 0.81 -5.49 -17.48
CA ALA A 228 0.51 -4.35 -16.60
C ALA A 228 -0.96 -4.36 -16.12
N LEU A 229 -1.91 -4.66 -17.02
CA LEU A 229 -3.33 -4.80 -16.66
C LEU A 229 -3.56 -5.98 -15.71
N GLY A 230 -2.91 -7.11 -15.92
CA GLY A 230 -2.98 -8.28 -15.04
C GLY A 230 -2.41 -8.00 -13.64
N ALA A 231 -1.26 -7.33 -13.56
CA ALA A 231 -0.65 -6.92 -12.29
C ALA A 231 -1.54 -5.93 -11.54
N LEU A 232 -2.10 -4.93 -12.24
CA LEU A 232 -3.04 -3.97 -11.65
C LEU A 232 -4.30 -4.66 -11.13
N TRP A 233 -4.86 -5.62 -11.87
CA TRP A 233 -6.04 -6.37 -11.45
C TRP A 233 -5.77 -7.23 -10.21
N LEU A 234 -4.62 -7.92 -10.16
CA LEU A 234 -4.20 -8.70 -8.99
C LEU A 234 -4.00 -7.80 -7.76
N MET A 235 -3.40 -6.63 -7.93
CA MET A 235 -3.24 -5.64 -6.87
C MET A 235 -4.60 -5.17 -6.35
N LEU A 236 -5.52 -4.79 -7.24
CA LEU A 236 -6.88 -4.37 -6.87
C LEU A 236 -7.68 -5.49 -6.18
N ARG A 237 -7.47 -6.75 -6.58
CA ARG A 237 -8.15 -7.90 -5.98
C ARG A 237 -7.61 -8.26 -4.59
N ARG A 238 -6.34 -7.99 -4.30
CA ARG A 238 -5.74 -8.15 -2.97
C ARG A 238 -6.14 -7.06 -1.98
N LEU A 239 -6.76 -5.99 -2.48
CA LEU A 239 -7.11 -4.79 -1.71
C LEU A 239 -8.61 -4.61 -1.49
N ARG A 240 -9.45 -5.45 -2.12
CA ARG A 240 -10.87 -5.63 -1.81
C ARG A 240 -11.03 -6.70 -0.75
#